data_AF-A0AAD9PX37-F1
#
_entry.id   AF-A0AAD9PX37-F1
#
_cell.length_a   1.000
_cell.length_b   1.000
_cell.length_c   1.000
_cell.angle_alpha   90.00
_cell.angle_beta   90.00
_cell.angle_gamma   90.00
#
_symmetry.space_group_name_H-M   'P 1'
#
loop_
_entity.id
_entity.type
_entity.pdbx_description
1 polymer ?
#
loop_
_entity_poly.entity_id
_entity_poly.type
_entity_poly.pdbx_seq_one_letter_code
_entity_poly.pdbx_strand_id
1 'polypeptide(L)'
;MLSHVLQILGISCKPGNLPELTPMYLMARNMRLLQSLRTRFGGRVCKGKDLSLYFVPDKECIPKTTENLLPVVIGDQNRKLVSFDWKKYMECLQTKVLGHILLYTEVITSTQVVLDGNNTFVKNIPDDLGIIVVAGQQVKGQGRGGNVWLSPAGCMMFSLHVQFPFESNLGQRLPFLQHIASLAAVEAIKAKPGYEVVDVSLKWPNDIYFGHKIKIGGVIVTSSATGGTLSAVIGMGVNLANGEPTVSINEIILQYNKEHRTFLEPLTIEETIARTVNTIEELIEDFQVNGVAPFLKKYYNRWLHRCVEIVYRFNEFTEGREITRLIIFFLQTKFVC
;
A
#
# COMPACT_ATOMS: atom_id res chain seq x y z
N MET A 1 -7.72 29.24 4.44
CA MET A 1 -9.09 28.67 4.43
C MET A 1 -9.19 27.46 5.35
N LEU A 2 -8.37 26.41 5.18
CA LEU A 2 -8.33 25.24 6.11
C LEU A 2 -7.82 25.56 7.53
N SER A 3 -6.74 26.33 7.65
CA SER A 3 -6.18 26.76 8.95
C SER A 3 -7.19 27.51 9.82
N HIS A 4 -8.05 28.31 9.20
CA HIS A 4 -9.09 29.09 9.86
C HIS A 4 -10.23 28.20 10.37
N VAL A 5 -10.64 27.19 9.57
CA VAL A 5 -11.62 26.17 10.01
C VAL A 5 -11.08 25.36 11.18
N LEU A 6 -9.81 24.96 11.14
CA LEU A 6 -9.17 24.19 12.21
C LEU A 6 -9.07 25.02 13.51
N GLN A 7 -8.73 26.30 13.42
CA GLN A 7 -8.76 27.22 14.57
C GLN A 7 -10.17 27.39 15.15
N ILE A 8 -11.21 27.51 14.31
CA ILE A 8 -12.62 27.57 14.76
C ILE A 8 -13.03 26.30 15.51
N LEU A 9 -12.51 25.13 15.10
CA LEU A 9 -12.74 23.85 15.76
C LEU A 9 -11.87 23.65 17.03
N GLY A 10 -11.12 24.66 17.47
CA GLY A 10 -10.21 24.56 18.63
C GLY A 10 -8.94 23.75 18.35
N ILE A 11 -8.66 23.42 17.09
CA ILE A 11 -7.50 22.64 16.68
C ILE A 11 -6.34 23.60 16.41
N SER A 12 -5.34 23.57 17.28
CA SER A 12 -4.12 24.38 17.14
C SER A 12 -3.19 23.78 16.09
N CYS A 13 -3.24 24.31 14.87
CA CYS A 13 -2.28 23.99 13.82
C CYS A 13 -1.07 24.91 13.90
N LYS A 14 -0.02 24.50 14.62
CA LYS A 14 1.30 25.10 14.44
C LYS A 14 1.88 24.57 13.12
N PRO A 15 2.49 25.40 12.26
CA PRO A 15 3.28 24.88 11.16
C PRO A 15 4.41 24.05 11.75
N GLY A 16 4.32 22.73 11.62
CA GLY A 16 5.44 21.85 11.92
C GLY A 16 6.46 21.94 10.80
N ASN A 17 7.76 21.88 11.13
CA ASN A 17 8.77 21.63 10.11
C ASN A 17 8.48 20.25 9.51
N LEU A 18 8.39 20.17 8.18
CA LEU A 18 8.35 18.88 7.51
C LEU A 18 9.62 18.11 7.88
N PRO A 19 9.52 16.81 8.21
CA PRO A 19 10.70 16.01 8.50
C PRO A 19 11.59 15.96 7.26
N GLU A 20 12.91 15.96 7.48
CA GLU A 20 13.87 15.85 6.39
C GLU A 20 13.77 14.47 5.72
N LEU A 21 13.93 14.45 4.39
CA LEU A 21 13.96 13.21 3.62
C LEU A 21 15.19 12.39 4.00
N THR A 22 15.03 11.08 4.16
CA THR A 22 16.12 10.18 4.57
C THR A 22 16.60 9.31 3.41
N PRO A 23 17.82 8.76 3.45
CA PRO A 23 18.23 7.76 2.48
C PRO A 23 17.37 6.49 2.59
N MET A 24 17.44 5.68 1.56
CA MET A 24 16.76 4.39 1.48
C MET A 24 17.77 3.27 1.66
N TYR A 25 17.35 2.16 2.26
CA TYR A 25 18.18 1.01 2.56
C TYR A 25 17.61 -0.22 1.87
N LEU A 26 18.40 -0.83 1.00
CA LEU A 26 18.03 -2.06 0.31
C LEU A 26 18.34 -3.26 1.19
N MET A 27 17.37 -4.15 1.32
CA MET A 27 17.46 -5.44 2.01
C MET A 27 16.96 -6.54 1.06
N ALA A 28 17.55 -7.71 1.18
CA ALA A 28 17.18 -8.88 0.37
C ALA A 28 17.07 -10.12 1.25
N ARG A 29 16.25 -11.09 0.81
CA ARG A 29 16.01 -12.37 1.48
C ARG A 29 17.31 -13.08 1.91
N ASN A 30 18.32 -13.10 1.05
CA ASN A 30 19.59 -13.76 1.33
C ASN A 30 20.80 -12.92 0.85
N MET A 31 21.97 -13.23 1.39
CA MET A 31 23.21 -12.49 1.09
C MET A 31 23.67 -12.63 -0.36
N ARG A 32 23.38 -13.75 -1.02
CA ARG A 32 23.75 -13.94 -2.44
C ARG A 32 22.98 -12.97 -3.33
N LEU A 33 21.68 -12.81 -3.06
CA LEU A 33 20.84 -11.85 -3.75
C LEU A 33 21.31 -10.42 -3.48
N LEU A 34 21.59 -10.08 -2.21
CA LEU A 34 22.13 -8.76 -1.87
C LEU A 34 23.44 -8.46 -2.62
N GLN A 35 24.37 -9.42 -2.67
CA GLN A 35 25.62 -9.27 -3.39
C GLN A 35 25.42 -9.13 -4.91
N SER A 36 24.47 -9.87 -5.48
CA SER A 36 24.08 -9.73 -6.90
C SER A 36 23.57 -8.33 -7.21
N LEU A 37 22.68 -7.80 -6.36
CA LEU A 37 22.14 -6.44 -6.48
C LEU A 37 23.24 -5.39 -6.29
N ARG A 38 24.15 -5.59 -5.33
CA ARG A 38 25.31 -4.71 -5.11
C ARG A 38 26.19 -4.62 -6.36
N THR A 39 26.53 -5.75 -6.98
CA THR A 39 27.31 -5.77 -8.23
C THR A 39 26.56 -5.12 -9.39
N ARG A 40 25.24 -5.32 -9.46
CA ARG A 40 24.40 -4.81 -10.55
C ARG A 40 24.18 -3.30 -10.48
N PHE A 41 24.02 -2.75 -9.28
CA PHE A 41 23.59 -1.36 -9.10
C PHE A 41 24.62 -0.46 -8.41
N GLY A 42 25.58 -0.99 -7.66
CA GLY A 42 26.53 -0.19 -6.88
C GLY A 42 27.22 0.89 -7.70
N GLY A 43 27.15 2.14 -7.22
CA GLY A 43 27.72 3.32 -7.87
C GLY A 43 26.92 3.82 -9.09
N ARG A 44 25.75 3.24 -9.38
CA ARG A 44 24.94 3.59 -10.56
C ARG A 44 23.71 4.41 -10.20
N VAL A 45 23.26 5.19 -11.18
CA VAL A 45 22.00 5.93 -11.11
C VAL A 45 20.97 5.23 -11.99
N CYS A 46 19.86 4.80 -11.40
CA CYS A 46 18.66 4.42 -12.12
C CYS A 46 17.77 5.66 -12.28
N LYS A 47 17.67 6.18 -13.50
CA LYS A 47 16.82 7.32 -13.82
C LYS A 47 15.35 6.89 -13.84
N GLY A 48 14.52 7.53 -13.03
CA GLY A 48 13.07 7.46 -13.09
C GLY A 48 12.47 8.73 -13.68
N LYS A 49 11.15 8.73 -13.86
CA LYS A 49 10.40 9.88 -14.38
C LYS A 49 10.45 11.08 -13.42
N ASP A 50 10.04 10.85 -12.16
CA ASP A 50 9.93 11.90 -11.14
C ASP A 50 11.05 11.79 -10.08
N LEU A 51 11.59 10.59 -9.87
CA LEU A 51 12.62 10.31 -8.86
C LEU A 51 13.71 9.42 -9.46
N SER A 52 14.97 9.84 -9.35
CA SER A 52 16.13 9.00 -9.67
C SER A 52 16.68 8.30 -8.43
N LEU A 53 17.10 7.05 -8.59
CA LEU A 53 17.70 6.25 -7.52
C LEU A 53 19.22 6.20 -7.72
N TYR A 54 20.00 6.59 -6.71
CA TYR A 54 21.45 6.47 -6.72
C TYR A 54 21.90 5.40 -5.74
N PHE A 55 22.44 4.29 -6.24
CA PHE A 55 22.80 3.16 -5.40
C PHE A 55 24.20 3.34 -4.82
N VAL A 56 24.27 3.44 -3.50
CA VAL A 56 25.49 3.72 -2.74
C VAL A 56 25.96 2.43 -2.06
N PRO A 57 27.15 1.90 -2.40
CA PRO A 57 27.77 0.79 -1.67
C PRO A 57 27.99 1.14 -0.18
N ASP A 58 28.03 0.13 0.68
CA ASP A 58 28.34 0.34 2.10
C ASP A 58 29.69 1.05 2.30
N LYS A 59 29.77 1.94 3.29
CA LYS A 59 30.97 2.71 3.70
C LYS A 59 31.34 3.91 2.81
N GLU A 60 30.58 4.20 1.76
CA GLU A 60 30.72 5.43 1.00
C GLU A 60 29.92 6.59 1.61
N CYS A 61 30.29 7.83 1.24
CA CYS A 61 29.56 9.01 1.66
C CYS A 61 28.18 9.01 1.00
N ILE A 62 27.12 8.95 1.82
CA ILE A 62 25.73 8.97 1.34
C ILE A 62 25.39 10.42 0.96
N PRO A 63 25.01 10.70 -0.31
CA PRO A 63 24.59 12.05 -0.70
C PRO A 63 23.33 12.49 0.03
N LYS A 64 23.07 13.80 0.04
CA LYS A 64 21.83 14.33 0.61
C LYS A 64 20.63 13.84 -0.19
N THR A 65 19.61 13.32 0.49
CA THR A 65 18.33 12.98 -0.14
C THR A 65 17.59 14.26 -0.55
N THR A 66 17.05 14.26 -1.76
CA THR A 66 16.22 15.35 -2.30
C THR A 66 14.94 14.79 -2.90
N GLU A 67 14.02 15.66 -3.32
CA GLU A 67 12.77 15.21 -3.95
C GLU A 67 12.98 14.46 -5.27
N ASN A 68 14.10 14.68 -5.96
CA ASN A 68 14.36 14.14 -7.31
C ASN A 68 15.52 13.13 -7.34
N LEU A 69 16.27 12.99 -6.24
CA LEU A 69 17.38 12.05 -6.12
C LEU A 69 17.33 11.36 -4.75
N LEU A 70 17.12 10.05 -4.76
CA LEU A 70 17.09 9.20 -3.57
C LEU A 70 18.33 8.29 -3.53
N PRO A 71 19.24 8.49 -2.56
CA PRO A 71 20.30 7.54 -2.27
C PRO A 71 19.72 6.22 -1.76
N VAL A 72 20.14 5.10 -2.36
CA VAL A 72 19.78 3.74 -1.96
C VAL A 72 21.03 3.01 -1.50
N VAL A 73 21.20 2.90 -0.19
CA VAL A 73 22.32 2.20 0.43
C VAL A 73 22.17 0.69 0.23
N ILE A 74 23.19 0.04 -0.31
CA ILE A 74 23.27 -1.43 -0.42
C ILE A 74 24.40 -1.92 0.48
N GLY A 75 24.04 -2.44 1.66
CA GLY A 75 25.01 -2.88 2.66
C GLY A 75 24.50 -3.93 3.63
N ASP A 76 25.43 -4.71 4.18
CA ASP A 76 25.14 -5.88 5.00
C ASP A 76 24.53 -5.50 6.37
N GLN A 77 24.88 -4.32 6.88
CA GLN A 77 24.39 -3.81 8.17
C GLN A 77 23.09 -3.02 8.06
N ASN A 78 22.53 -2.85 6.85
CA ASN A 78 21.30 -2.07 6.63
C ASN A 78 20.17 -2.46 7.58
N ARG A 79 20.04 -3.75 7.87
CA ARG A 79 19.03 -4.31 8.78
C ARG A 79 19.10 -3.79 10.23
N LYS A 80 20.22 -3.19 10.64
CA LYS A 80 20.42 -2.62 11.99
C LYS A 80 20.35 -1.09 12.00
N LEU A 81 20.31 -0.46 10.82
CA LEU A 81 20.38 0.99 10.67
C LEU A 81 19.00 1.64 10.52
N VAL A 82 17.94 0.83 10.49
CA VAL A 82 16.57 1.24 10.24
C VAL A 82 15.65 0.77 11.36
N SER A 83 14.55 1.47 11.59
CA SER A 83 13.56 1.10 12.61
C SER A 83 12.72 -0.13 12.24
N PHE A 84 12.67 -0.49 10.94
CA PHE A 84 11.90 -1.62 10.43
C PHE A 84 12.49 -2.98 10.86
N ASP A 85 11.69 -3.81 11.53
CA ASP A 85 12.09 -5.15 11.96
C ASP A 85 12.09 -6.16 10.79
N TRP A 86 13.19 -6.13 10.02
CA TRP A 86 13.41 -7.03 8.89
C TRP A 86 13.28 -8.50 9.27
N LYS A 87 13.69 -8.90 10.48
CA LYS A 87 13.65 -10.29 10.91
C LYS A 87 12.20 -10.74 11.04
N LYS A 88 11.37 -9.95 11.72
CA LYS A 88 9.94 -10.24 11.87
C LYS A 88 9.22 -10.28 10.53
N TYR A 89 9.51 -9.33 9.63
CA TYR A 89 8.95 -9.33 8.27
C TYR A 89 9.25 -10.65 7.55
N MET A 90 10.52 -11.08 7.53
CA MET A 90 10.93 -12.30 6.85
C MET A 90 10.44 -13.59 7.52
N GLU A 91 10.26 -13.61 8.85
CA GLU A 91 9.65 -14.75 9.56
C GLU A 91 8.17 -14.92 9.18
N CYS A 92 7.49 -13.84 8.82
CA CYS A 92 6.08 -13.85 8.42
C CYS A 92 5.87 -13.98 6.91
N LEU A 93 6.88 -13.68 6.07
CA LEU A 93 6.76 -13.69 4.62
C LEU A 93 6.87 -15.13 4.08
N GLN A 94 5.85 -15.58 3.36
CA GLN A 94 5.69 -16.96 2.85
C GLN A 94 5.60 -17.02 1.32
N THR A 95 5.75 -15.88 0.65
CA THR A 95 5.64 -15.74 -0.80
C THR A 95 6.72 -16.50 -1.57
N LYS A 96 6.39 -16.87 -2.80
CA LYS A 96 7.32 -17.40 -3.80
C LYS A 96 8.13 -16.27 -4.42
N VAL A 97 7.49 -15.16 -4.79
CA VAL A 97 8.09 -14.07 -5.57
C VAL A 97 8.01 -12.74 -4.83
N LEU A 98 6.83 -12.36 -4.33
CA LEU A 98 6.58 -11.00 -3.88
C LEU A 98 7.30 -10.64 -2.57
N GLY A 99 7.91 -9.46 -2.51
CA GLY A 99 8.45 -8.90 -1.25
C GLY A 99 9.81 -9.42 -0.80
N HIS A 100 10.54 -10.16 -1.65
CA HIS A 100 11.89 -10.68 -1.35
C HIS A 100 13.01 -9.64 -1.47
N ILE A 101 12.74 -8.53 -2.17
CA ILE A 101 13.60 -7.33 -2.21
C ILE A 101 12.83 -6.19 -1.56
N LEU A 102 13.30 -5.73 -0.41
CA LEU A 102 12.66 -4.68 0.36
C LEU A 102 13.55 -3.45 0.40
N LEU A 103 12.99 -2.31 0.03
CA LEU A 103 13.61 -1.02 0.21
C LEU A 103 12.88 -0.27 1.33
N TYR A 104 13.61 0.17 2.34
CA TYR A 104 13.04 0.90 3.46
C TYR A 104 13.63 2.30 3.60
N THR A 105 12.82 3.27 3.99
CA THR A 105 13.27 4.62 4.35
C THR A 105 12.39 5.19 5.46
N GLU A 106 12.96 5.99 6.36
CA GLU A 106 12.19 6.58 7.46
C GLU A 106 11.24 7.66 6.94
N VAL A 107 11.71 8.54 6.04
CA VAL A 107 10.96 9.67 5.50
C VAL A 107 11.20 9.82 3.99
N ILE A 108 10.11 9.80 3.21
CA ILE A 108 10.14 9.99 1.76
C ILE A 108 8.99 10.89 1.30
N THR A 109 9.04 11.39 0.06
CA THR A 109 7.89 12.04 -0.58
C THR A 109 6.73 11.06 -0.75
N SER A 110 6.93 9.96 -1.48
CA SER A 110 6.02 8.83 -1.56
C SER A 110 6.75 7.54 -1.94
N THR A 111 6.29 6.38 -1.46
CA THR A 111 6.77 5.05 -1.91
C THR A 111 6.39 4.78 -3.37
N GLN A 112 5.27 5.34 -3.84
CA GLN A 112 4.75 5.09 -5.19
C GLN A 112 5.74 5.53 -6.27
N VAL A 113 6.37 6.70 -6.10
CA VAL A 113 7.29 7.29 -7.09
C VAL A 113 8.63 6.54 -7.21
N VAL A 114 8.95 5.67 -6.25
CA VAL A 114 10.17 4.84 -6.29
C VAL A 114 10.05 3.74 -7.35
N LEU A 115 8.83 3.24 -7.59
CA LEU A 115 8.55 2.18 -8.55
C LEU A 115 7.86 2.71 -9.81
N ASP A 116 6.95 3.66 -9.66
CA ASP A 116 6.24 4.26 -10.78
C ASP A 116 7.18 5.10 -11.65
N GLY A 117 7.18 4.85 -12.96
CA GLY A 117 8.12 5.48 -13.91
C GLY A 117 9.60 5.11 -13.74
N ASN A 118 9.95 4.21 -12.81
CA ASN A 118 11.32 3.79 -12.52
C ASN A 118 11.73 2.52 -13.29
N ASN A 119 11.43 2.51 -14.59
CA ASN A 119 11.64 1.34 -15.48
C ASN A 119 13.10 0.87 -15.53
N THR A 120 14.07 1.77 -15.36
CA THR A 120 15.51 1.42 -15.35
C THR A 120 15.89 0.58 -14.14
N PHE A 121 15.25 0.81 -12.99
CA PHE A 121 15.44 0.00 -11.80
C PHE A 121 14.66 -1.31 -11.92
N VAL A 122 13.36 -1.23 -12.17
CA VAL A 122 12.45 -2.38 -12.18
C VAL A 122 12.86 -3.45 -13.20
N LYS A 123 13.21 -3.07 -14.44
CA LYS A 123 13.63 -4.02 -15.49
C LYS A 123 14.96 -4.72 -15.23
N ASN A 124 15.74 -4.24 -14.25
CA ASN A 124 17.03 -4.82 -13.90
C ASN A 124 16.92 -5.78 -12.69
N ILE A 125 15.72 -5.93 -12.13
CA ILE A 125 15.42 -6.94 -11.11
C ILE A 125 15.01 -8.24 -11.81
N PRO A 126 15.51 -9.41 -11.34
CA PRO A 126 15.06 -10.70 -11.87
C PRO A 126 13.54 -10.89 -11.76
N ASP A 127 12.93 -11.46 -12.80
CA ASP A 127 11.47 -11.63 -12.89
C ASP A 127 10.88 -12.56 -11.80
N ASP A 128 11.71 -13.41 -11.19
CA ASP A 128 11.36 -14.30 -10.08
C ASP A 128 11.45 -13.62 -8.71
N LEU A 129 11.70 -12.31 -8.67
CA LEU A 129 11.85 -11.53 -7.44
C LEU A 129 10.97 -10.28 -7.45
N GLY A 130 10.06 -10.19 -6.48
CA GLY A 130 9.21 -9.03 -6.28
C GLY A 130 9.86 -7.95 -5.39
N ILE A 131 9.62 -6.71 -5.76
CA ILE A 131 10.12 -5.52 -5.08
C ILE A 131 9.02 -4.91 -4.23
N ILE A 132 9.33 -4.60 -2.97
CA ILE A 132 8.49 -3.81 -2.08
C ILE A 132 9.25 -2.60 -1.55
N VAL A 133 8.60 -1.45 -1.53
CA VAL A 133 9.12 -0.22 -0.93
C VAL A 133 8.26 0.12 0.27
N VAL A 134 8.88 0.27 1.44
CA VAL A 134 8.23 0.58 2.71
C VAL A 134 8.75 1.93 3.21
N ALA A 135 7.87 2.74 3.81
CA ALA A 135 8.26 4.01 4.42
C ALA A 135 7.70 4.15 5.84
N GLY A 136 8.49 4.72 6.74
CA GLY A 136 8.02 5.13 8.08
C GLY A 136 7.04 6.32 7.99
N GLN A 137 7.32 7.28 7.10
CA GLN A 137 6.52 8.46 6.87
C GLN A 137 6.60 8.93 5.41
N GLN A 138 5.45 9.35 4.86
CA GLN A 138 5.38 10.04 3.57
C GLN A 138 5.05 11.53 3.78
N VAL A 139 5.77 12.45 3.13
CA VAL A 139 5.47 13.90 3.20
C VAL A 139 4.58 14.37 2.05
N LYS A 140 4.44 13.55 0.99
CA LYS A 140 3.56 13.78 -0.18
C LYS A 140 2.78 12.51 -0.51
N GLY A 141 2.19 11.88 0.51
CA GLY A 141 1.38 10.65 0.36
C GLY A 141 0.26 10.83 -0.66
N GLN A 142 0.10 9.84 -1.55
CA GLN A 142 -0.82 9.93 -2.69
C GLN A 142 -2.07 9.08 -2.47
N GLY A 143 -3.23 9.66 -2.77
CA GLY A 143 -4.51 8.99 -2.87
C GLY A 143 -5.09 9.06 -4.28
N ARG A 144 -6.18 8.34 -4.52
CA ARG A 144 -6.83 8.29 -5.84
C ARG A 144 -7.41 9.66 -6.22
N GLY A 145 -7.36 10.01 -7.50
CA GLY A 145 -7.95 11.24 -8.03
C GLY A 145 -7.27 12.52 -7.54
N GLY A 146 -5.98 12.44 -7.16
CA GLY A 146 -5.21 13.59 -6.66
C GLY A 146 -5.43 13.89 -5.18
N ASN A 147 -6.18 13.07 -4.45
CA ASN A 147 -6.33 13.21 -3.00
C ASN A 147 -4.98 13.00 -2.30
N VAL A 148 -4.81 13.64 -1.13
CA VAL A 148 -3.62 13.46 -0.28
C VAL A 148 -3.88 12.34 0.73
N TRP A 149 -2.90 11.45 0.88
CA TRP A 149 -2.88 10.48 1.98
C TRP A 149 -2.13 11.07 3.17
N LEU A 150 -2.80 11.24 4.30
CA LEU A 150 -2.17 11.64 5.56
C LEU A 150 -1.45 10.43 6.16
N SER A 151 -0.17 10.61 6.48
CA SER A 151 0.70 9.54 6.97
C SER A 151 1.46 9.96 8.23
N PRO A 152 0.78 10.07 9.38
CA PRO A 152 1.46 10.13 10.67
C PRO A 152 2.33 8.89 10.91
N ALA A 153 3.37 9.03 11.74
CA ALA A 153 4.22 7.91 12.11
C ALA A 153 3.38 6.78 12.75
N GLY A 154 3.64 5.53 12.33
CA GLY A 154 2.86 4.35 12.74
C GLY A 154 1.82 3.87 11.72
N CYS A 155 1.63 4.58 10.61
CA CYS A 155 0.90 4.03 9.46
C CYS A 155 1.70 2.89 8.82
N MET A 156 1.03 1.80 8.48
CA MET A 156 1.58 0.78 7.58
C MET A 156 1.48 1.29 6.14
N MET A 157 2.61 1.52 5.49
CA MET A 157 2.65 2.05 4.12
C MET A 157 3.67 1.34 3.26
N PHE A 158 3.24 0.90 2.08
CA PHE A 158 4.15 0.32 1.11
C PHE A 158 3.68 0.52 -0.33
N SER A 159 4.61 0.40 -1.26
CA SER A 159 4.33 0.19 -2.68
C SER A 159 4.93 -1.14 -3.12
N LEU A 160 4.11 -2.02 -3.69
CA LEU A 160 4.49 -3.36 -4.14
C LEU A 160 4.43 -3.42 -5.67
N HIS A 161 5.52 -3.86 -6.28
CA HIS A 161 5.57 -4.08 -7.72
C HIS A 161 5.09 -5.49 -8.06
N VAL A 162 4.25 -5.60 -9.10
CA VAL A 162 3.76 -6.87 -9.64
C VAL A 162 3.80 -6.86 -11.16
N GLN A 163 4.05 -8.03 -11.75
CA GLN A 163 4.05 -8.24 -13.20
C GLN A 163 3.32 -9.51 -13.58
N PHE A 164 2.60 -9.46 -14.70
CA PHE A 164 1.96 -10.63 -15.29
C PHE A 164 1.78 -10.45 -16.80
N PRO A 165 1.68 -11.54 -17.57
CA PRO A 165 1.39 -11.47 -19.00
C PRO A 165 0.07 -10.74 -19.25
N PHE A 166 0.02 -9.90 -20.28
CA PHE A 166 -1.17 -9.17 -20.68
C PHE A 166 -2.33 -10.11 -21.01
N GLU A 167 -2.03 -11.27 -21.62
CA GLU A 167 -3.01 -12.27 -22.01
C GLU A 167 -3.58 -13.08 -20.82
N SER A 168 -2.95 -13.00 -19.64
CA SER A 168 -3.39 -13.73 -18.46
C SER A 168 -4.78 -13.28 -17.98
N ASN A 169 -5.43 -14.10 -17.15
CA ASN A 169 -6.77 -13.82 -16.65
C ASN A 169 -6.86 -12.47 -15.91
N LEU A 170 -5.86 -12.15 -15.10
CA LEU A 170 -5.74 -10.86 -14.43
C LEU A 170 -5.23 -9.76 -15.38
N GLY A 171 -4.36 -10.09 -16.34
CA GLY A 171 -3.87 -9.20 -17.40
C GLY A 171 -5.00 -8.50 -18.15
N GLN A 172 -6.00 -9.26 -18.56
CA GLN A 172 -7.18 -8.73 -19.25
C GLN A 172 -8.19 -8.03 -18.34
N ARG A 173 -7.96 -8.03 -17.01
CA ARG A 173 -8.91 -7.54 -15.98
C ARG A 173 -8.21 -6.74 -14.89
N LEU A 174 -7.24 -5.91 -15.29
CA LEU A 174 -6.38 -5.14 -14.38
C LEU A 174 -7.12 -4.37 -13.25
N PRO A 175 -8.32 -3.78 -13.43
CA PRO A 175 -9.03 -3.12 -12.34
C PRO A 175 -9.23 -4.00 -11.09
N PHE A 176 -9.29 -5.33 -11.26
CA PHE A 176 -9.39 -6.28 -10.15
C PHE A 176 -8.16 -6.28 -9.24
N LEU A 177 -6.98 -5.85 -9.71
CA LEU A 177 -5.77 -5.81 -8.90
C LEU A 177 -5.93 -4.90 -7.67
N GLN A 178 -6.63 -3.78 -7.82
CA GLN A 178 -6.94 -2.88 -6.69
C GLN A 178 -7.86 -3.56 -5.68
N HIS A 179 -8.83 -4.34 -6.16
CA HIS A 179 -9.76 -5.09 -5.30
C HIS A 179 -9.06 -6.26 -4.60
N ILE A 180 -8.17 -6.97 -5.29
CA ILE A 180 -7.31 -8.00 -4.73
C ILE A 180 -6.46 -7.42 -3.59
N ALA A 181 -5.75 -6.33 -3.84
CA ALA A 181 -4.91 -5.68 -2.85
C ALA A 181 -5.71 -5.19 -1.63
N SER A 182 -6.89 -4.59 -1.86
CA SER A 182 -7.74 -4.13 -0.75
C SER A 182 -8.24 -5.30 0.09
N LEU A 183 -8.71 -6.38 -0.55
CA LEU A 183 -9.16 -7.59 0.13
C LEU A 183 -8.02 -8.24 0.92
N ALA A 184 -6.82 -8.30 0.34
CA ALA A 184 -5.65 -8.88 1.00
C ALA A 184 -5.33 -8.18 2.32
N ALA A 185 -5.41 -6.85 2.38
CA ALA A 185 -5.20 -6.12 3.63
C ALA A 185 -6.22 -6.51 4.72
N VAL A 186 -7.50 -6.61 4.34
CA VAL A 186 -8.57 -7.00 5.28
C VAL A 186 -8.38 -8.42 5.79
N GLU A 187 -8.14 -9.38 4.89
CA GLU A 187 -7.91 -10.76 5.30
C GLU A 187 -6.64 -10.91 6.14
N ALA A 188 -5.55 -10.19 5.81
CA ALA A 188 -4.30 -10.23 6.58
C ALA A 188 -4.48 -9.71 8.02
N ILE A 189 -5.25 -8.64 8.21
CA ILE A 189 -5.61 -8.12 9.54
C ILE A 189 -6.44 -9.16 10.31
N LYS A 190 -7.47 -9.72 9.66
CA LYS A 190 -8.39 -10.67 10.29
C LYS A 190 -7.78 -12.06 10.53
N ALA A 191 -6.67 -12.39 9.88
CA ALA A 191 -5.94 -13.64 10.06
C ALA A 191 -5.11 -13.69 11.35
N LYS A 192 -4.94 -12.57 12.08
CA LYS A 192 -4.31 -12.62 13.41
C LYS A 192 -5.29 -13.30 14.39
N PRO A 193 -4.85 -14.30 15.18
CA PRO A 193 -5.74 -14.98 16.11
C PRO A 193 -6.50 -14.02 17.02
N GLY A 194 -7.82 -14.17 17.08
CA GLY A 194 -8.71 -13.31 17.87
C GLY A 194 -9.16 -12.04 17.15
N TYR A 195 -8.65 -11.75 15.94
CA TYR A 195 -9.08 -10.58 15.15
C TYR A 195 -10.31 -10.87 14.27
N GLU A 196 -10.88 -12.07 14.33
CA GLU A 196 -12.08 -12.43 13.56
C GLU A 196 -13.27 -11.53 13.91
N VAL A 197 -13.32 -11.08 15.17
CA VAL A 197 -14.33 -10.19 15.76
C VAL A 197 -14.16 -8.73 15.35
N VAL A 198 -13.01 -8.35 14.78
CA VAL A 198 -12.74 -6.97 14.39
C VAL A 198 -13.50 -6.67 13.10
N ASP A 199 -14.35 -5.66 13.14
CA ASP A 199 -15.19 -5.24 12.03
C ASP A 199 -14.41 -4.42 11.00
N VAL A 200 -13.41 -5.05 10.38
CA VAL A 200 -12.70 -4.51 9.22
C VAL A 200 -13.39 -4.97 7.94
N SER A 201 -13.77 -4.00 7.11
CA SER A 201 -14.56 -4.20 5.90
C SER A 201 -14.03 -3.35 4.74
N LEU A 202 -14.39 -3.74 3.52
CA LEU A 202 -14.07 -3.07 2.27
C LEU A 202 -15.19 -2.10 1.89
N LYS A 203 -14.85 -0.84 1.62
CA LYS A 203 -15.74 0.08 0.93
C LYS A 203 -15.24 0.27 -0.49
N TRP A 204 -16.13 0.00 -1.45
CA TRP A 204 -15.80 0.16 -2.87
C TRP A 204 -15.37 1.61 -3.16
N PRO A 205 -14.34 1.82 -4.00
CA PRO A 205 -13.60 0.82 -4.77
C PRO A 205 -12.31 0.29 -4.12
N ASN A 206 -11.78 0.97 -3.10
CA ASN A 206 -10.39 0.80 -2.68
C ASN A 206 -10.12 1.17 -1.22
N ASP A 207 -11.17 1.39 -0.43
CA ASP A 207 -11.01 1.84 0.93
C ASP A 207 -11.21 0.70 1.92
N ILE A 208 -10.46 0.76 3.02
CA ILE A 208 -10.57 -0.16 4.15
C ILE A 208 -11.20 0.62 5.31
N TYR A 209 -12.25 0.07 5.90
CA TYR A 209 -13.03 0.70 6.96
C TYR A 209 -13.04 -0.16 8.20
N PHE A 210 -13.07 0.49 9.36
CA PHE A 210 -13.54 -0.09 10.61
C PHE A 210 -14.99 0.33 10.86
N GLY A 211 -15.85 -0.65 11.13
CA GLY A 211 -17.29 -0.45 11.15
C GLY A 211 -17.78 0.13 9.83
N HIS A 212 -18.80 0.99 9.90
CA HIS A 212 -19.40 1.62 8.71
C HIS A 212 -18.93 3.05 8.41
N LYS A 213 -18.12 3.64 9.29
CA LYS A 213 -17.86 5.10 9.26
C LYS A 213 -16.38 5.47 9.20
N ILE A 214 -15.50 4.69 9.82
CA ILE A 214 -14.11 5.09 10.01
C ILE A 214 -13.26 4.49 8.91
N LYS A 215 -12.79 5.33 7.98
CA LYS A 215 -11.79 4.91 6.99
C LYS A 215 -10.44 4.76 7.69
N ILE A 216 -9.88 3.57 7.62
CA ILE A 216 -8.58 3.22 8.22
C ILE A 216 -7.53 2.89 7.17
N GLY A 217 -7.88 2.76 5.89
CA GLY A 217 -6.91 2.44 4.86
C GLY A 217 -7.39 2.72 3.45
N GLY A 218 -6.46 2.65 2.51
CA GLY A 218 -6.74 2.80 1.08
C GLY A 218 -5.66 2.18 0.20
N VAL A 219 -6.06 1.81 -1.01
CA VAL A 219 -5.19 1.27 -2.05
C VAL A 219 -5.23 2.16 -3.29
N ILE A 220 -4.08 2.35 -3.93
CA ILE A 220 -3.96 2.90 -5.28
C ILE A 220 -3.20 1.90 -6.14
N VAL A 221 -3.52 1.84 -7.43
CA VAL A 221 -2.80 1.03 -8.40
C VAL A 221 -2.45 1.91 -9.60
N THR A 222 -1.18 1.97 -9.96
CA THR A 222 -0.73 2.51 -11.25
C THR A 222 -0.14 1.39 -12.09
N SER A 223 -0.21 1.51 -13.41
CA SER A 223 0.19 0.44 -14.31
C SER A 223 0.66 0.94 -15.66
N SER A 224 1.52 0.14 -16.30
CA SER A 224 1.97 0.32 -17.67
C SER A 224 1.98 -1.03 -18.37
N ALA A 225 1.67 -1.05 -19.67
CA ALA A 225 1.80 -2.25 -20.50
C ALA A 225 2.93 -2.06 -21.50
N THR A 226 3.84 -3.03 -21.63
CA THR A 226 4.92 -3.00 -22.61
C THR A 226 5.29 -4.42 -23.02
N GLY A 227 5.38 -4.67 -24.33
CA GLY A 227 5.88 -5.96 -24.85
C GLY A 227 5.09 -7.18 -24.35
N GLY A 228 3.76 -7.09 -24.29
CA GLY A 228 2.90 -8.18 -23.81
C GLY A 228 2.95 -8.42 -22.29
N THR A 229 3.70 -7.61 -21.54
CA THR A 229 3.75 -7.67 -20.08
C THR A 229 3.04 -6.47 -19.49
N LEU A 230 2.19 -6.72 -18.49
CA LEU A 230 1.61 -5.68 -17.66
C LEU A 230 2.43 -5.55 -16.39
N SER A 231 2.87 -4.32 -16.10
CA SER A 231 3.59 -3.96 -14.89
C SER A 231 2.72 -3.02 -14.08
N ALA A 232 2.51 -3.32 -12.80
CA ALA A 232 1.70 -2.50 -11.91
C ALA A 232 2.39 -2.26 -10.57
N VAL A 233 2.06 -1.13 -9.95
CA VAL A 233 2.54 -0.73 -8.62
C VAL A 233 1.32 -0.53 -7.73
N ILE A 234 1.20 -1.39 -6.72
CA ILE A 234 0.15 -1.34 -5.71
C ILE A 234 0.65 -0.48 -4.55
N GLY A 235 0.14 0.72 -4.41
CA GLY A 235 0.35 1.56 -3.23
C GLY A 235 -0.71 1.28 -2.18
N MET A 236 -0.31 1.03 -0.95
CA MET A 236 -1.21 0.76 0.17
C MET A 236 -0.81 1.59 1.39
N GLY A 237 -1.81 2.24 2.00
CA GLY A 237 -1.68 2.90 3.28
C GLY A 237 -2.79 2.43 4.23
N VAL A 238 -2.40 2.04 5.45
CA VAL A 238 -3.33 1.66 6.52
C VAL A 238 -2.89 2.31 7.83
N ASN A 239 -3.83 2.92 8.54
CA ASN A 239 -3.64 3.45 9.87
C ASN A 239 -3.54 2.28 10.86
N LEU A 240 -2.31 1.85 11.17
CA LEU A 240 -2.07 0.63 11.95
C LEU A 240 -1.80 0.93 13.41
N ALA A 241 -0.79 1.76 13.69
CA ALA A 241 -0.32 2.09 15.03
C ALA A 241 -0.11 3.59 15.24
N ASN A 242 -0.53 4.42 14.28
CA ASN A 242 -0.41 5.87 14.40
C ASN A 242 -1.39 6.45 15.43
N GLY A 243 -1.07 7.65 15.91
CA GLY A 243 -2.01 8.47 16.67
C GLY A 243 -2.73 9.49 15.79
N GLU A 244 -3.23 10.54 16.43
CA GLU A 244 -3.92 11.69 15.83
C GLU A 244 -3.22 12.24 14.56
N PRO A 245 -3.97 12.76 13.56
CA PRO A 245 -5.41 13.06 13.60
C PRO A 245 -6.31 11.93 13.07
N THR A 246 -5.78 10.72 12.88
CA THR A 246 -6.54 9.59 12.36
C THR A 246 -6.61 8.45 13.37
N VAL A 247 -7.65 7.62 13.25
CA VAL A 247 -7.84 6.44 14.10
C VAL A 247 -7.07 5.27 13.50
N SER A 248 -6.31 4.57 14.34
CA SER A 248 -5.55 3.38 13.95
C SER A 248 -6.18 2.08 14.46
N ILE A 249 -5.88 0.96 13.78
CA ILE A 249 -6.39 -0.37 14.17
C ILE A 249 -5.94 -0.72 15.59
N ASN A 250 -4.68 -0.46 15.95
CA ASN A 250 -4.18 -0.80 17.29
C ASN A 250 -4.86 0.03 18.40
N GLU A 251 -5.25 1.27 18.12
CA GLU A 251 -6.05 2.06 19.07
C GLU A 251 -7.44 1.45 19.28
N ILE A 252 -8.07 1.02 18.19
CA ILE A 252 -9.37 0.34 18.22
C ILE A 252 -9.28 -0.96 19.03
N ILE A 253 -8.23 -1.75 18.82
CA ILE A 253 -7.99 -3.00 19.57
C ILE A 253 -7.71 -2.73 21.04
N LEU A 254 -6.94 -1.68 21.36
CA LEU A 254 -6.71 -1.26 22.73
C LEU A 254 -8.02 -0.93 23.44
N GLN A 255 -8.93 -0.24 22.77
CA GLN A 255 -10.25 0.08 23.32
C GLN A 255 -11.13 -1.18 23.46
N TYR A 256 -11.15 -2.03 22.44
CA TYR A 256 -11.88 -3.31 22.48
C TYR A 256 -11.43 -4.18 23.66
N ASN A 257 -10.12 -4.30 23.88
CA ASN A 257 -9.54 -5.04 25.01
C ASN A 257 -10.01 -4.52 26.36
N LYS A 258 -10.10 -3.19 26.53
CA LYS A 258 -10.60 -2.57 27.77
C LYS A 258 -12.08 -2.88 28.00
N GLU A 259 -12.90 -2.74 26.97
CA GLU A 259 -14.35 -2.92 27.05
C GLU A 259 -14.74 -4.38 27.30
N HIS A 260 -14.08 -5.32 26.64
CA HIS A 260 -14.41 -6.75 26.67
C HIS A 260 -13.53 -7.56 27.61
N ARG A 261 -12.58 -6.91 28.30
CA ARG A 261 -11.59 -7.55 29.19
C ARG A 261 -10.81 -8.66 28.47
N THR A 262 -10.43 -8.41 27.22
CA THR A 262 -9.62 -9.32 26.40
C THR A 262 -8.16 -8.87 26.33
N PHE A 263 -7.30 -9.72 25.77
CA PHE A 263 -5.88 -9.42 25.55
C PHE A 263 -5.47 -9.79 24.13
N LEU A 264 -6.04 -9.10 23.15
CA LEU A 264 -5.60 -9.19 21.77
C LEU A 264 -4.29 -8.42 21.62
N GLU A 265 -3.24 -9.10 21.17
CA GLU A 265 -1.95 -8.46 20.90
C GLU A 265 -2.08 -7.44 19.75
N PRO A 266 -1.42 -6.28 19.84
CA PRO A 266 -1.42 -5.29 18.77
C PRO A 266 -0.74 -5.84 17.51
N LEU A 267 -1.18 -5.35 16.35
CA LEU A 267 -0.53 -5.63 15.07
C LEU A 267 0.80 -4.88 14.98
N THR A 268 1.81 -5.53 14.42
CA THR A 268 3.07 -4.86 14.05
C THR A 268 3.09 -4.56 12.55
N ILE A 269 3.79 -3.51 12.14
CA ILE A 269 3.84 -3.08 10.74
C ILE A 269 4.42 -4.20 9.88
N GLU A 270 5.51 -4.80 10.32
CA GLU A 270 6.28 -5.81 9.61
C GLU A 270 5.46 -7.09 9.39
N GLU A 271 4.83 -7.59 10.44
CA GLU A 271 3.93 -8.75 10.37
C GLU A 271 2.76 -8.48 9.43
N THR A 272 2.14 -7.30 9.53
CA THR A 272 0.94 -6.96 8.76
C THR A 272 1.28 -6.79 7.27
N ILE A 273 2.41 -6.16 6.93
CA ILE A 273 2.89 -6.07 5.55
C ILE A 273 3.16 -7.47 5.01
N ALA A 274 3.94 -8.30 5.71
CA ALA A 274 4.28 -9.64 5.25
C ALA A 274 3.03 -10.49 4.99
N ARG A 275 2.07 -10.51 5.92
CA ARG A 275 0.78 -11.21 5.75
C ARG A 275 -0.02 -10.66 4.59
N THR A 276 -0.06 -9.35 4.42
CA THR A 276 -0.76 -8.71 3.30
C THR A 276 -0.14 -9.12 1.96
N VAL A 277 1.19 -9.12 1.86
CA VAL A 277 1.89 -9.52 0.63
C VAL A 277 1.68 -11.01 0.33
N ASN A 278 1.68 -11.88 1.35
CA ASN A 278 1.30 -13.29 1.19
C ASN A 278 -0.10 -13.42 0.58
N THR A 279 -1.08 -12.74 1.17
CA THR A 279 -2.47 -12.80 0.69
C THR A 279 -2.63 -12.17 -0.70
N ILE A 280 -1.85 -11.13 -1.06
CA ILE A 280 -1.83 -10.60 -2.42
C ILE A 280 -1.37 -11.67 -3.41
N GLU A 281 -0.25 -12.35 -3.13
CA GLU A 281 0.26 -13.39 -4.02
C GLU A 281 -0.72 -14.56 -4.17
N GLU A 282 -1.28 -15.05 -3.06
CA GLU A 282 -2.29 -16.11 -3.04
C GLU A 282 -3.54 -15.74 -3.84
N LEU A 283 -4.06 -14.51 -3.68
CA LEU A 283 -5.25 -14.04 -4.41
C LEU A 283 -4.96 -13.80 -5.89
N ILE A 284 -3.75 -13.35 -6.26
CA ILE A 284 -3.35 -13.25 -7.67
C ILE A 284 -3.30 -14.65 -8.28
N GLU A 285 -2.64 -15.61 -7.63
CA GLU A 285 -2.55 -17.00 -8.12
C GLU A 285 -3.95 -17.62 -8.27
N ASP A 286 -4.80 -17.49 -7.26
CA ASP A 286 -6.19 -17.98 -7.28
C ASP A 286 -7.00 -17.32 -8.40
N PHE A 287 -6.86 -16.00 -8.61
CA PHE A 287 -7.55 -15.30 -9.69
C PHE A 287 -7.08 -15.76 -11.06
N GLN A 288 -5.79 -16.03 -11.23
CA GLN A 288 -5.25 -16.50 -12.50
C GLN A 288 -5.77 -17.89 -12.86
N VAL A 289 -5.97 -18.77 -11.87
CA VAL A 289 -6.45 -20.14 -12.07
C VAL A 289 -7.99 -20.21 -12.16
N ASN A 290 -8.68 -19.60 -11.21
CA ASN A 290 -10.11 -19.79 -10.97
C ASN A 290 -10.97 -18.61 -11.48
N GLY A 291 -10.35 -17.50 -11.87
CA GLY A 291 -11.02 -16.35 -12.46
C GLY A 291 -11.87 -15.53 -11.49
N VAL A 292 -12.79 -14.76 -12.06
CA VAL A 292 -13.50 -13.67 -11.36
C VAL A 292 -14.52 -14.18 -10.32
N ALA A 293 -15.25 -15.25 -10.60
CA ALA A 293 -16.40 -15.64 -9.78
C ALA A 293 -16.03 -16.05 -8.34
N PRO A 294 -14.99 -16.89 -8.11
CA PRO A 294 -14.54 -17.22 -6.76
C PRO A 294 -13.95 -16.00 -6.03
N PHE A 295 -13.22 -15.15 -6.74
CA PHE A 295 -12.71 -13.90 -6.18
C PHE A 295 -13.85 -12.99 -5.68
N LEU A 296 -14.88 -12.77 -6.51
CA LEU A 296 -16.03 -11.93 -6.12
C LEU A 296 -16.75 -12.48 -4.89
N LYS A 297 -16.84 -13.80 -4.73
CA LYS A 297 -17.40 -14.41 -3.52
C LYS A 297 -16.60 -14.01 -2.27
N LYS A 298 -15.26 -14.08 -2.33
CA LYS A 298 -14.38 -13.63 -1.23
C LYS A 298 -14.50 -12.11 -0.99
N TYR A 299 -14.51 -11.32 -2.07
CA TYR A 299 -14.63 -9.86 -1.99
C TYR A 299 -15.94 -9.41 -1.33
N TYR A 300 -17.09 -9.94 -1.80
CA TYR A 300 -18.39 -9.62 -1.21
C TYR A 300 -18.51 -10.09 0.24
N ASN A 301 -17.76 -11.13 0.62
CA ASN A 301 -17.67 -11.55 2.00
C ASN A 301 -16.99 -10.52 2.93
N ARG A 302 -16.38 -9.46 2.40
CA ARG A 302 -15.83 -8.36 3.21
C ARG A 302 -16.43 -7.01 2.84
N TRP A 303 -17.41 -6.97 1.96
CA TRP A 303 -17.95 -5.72 1.44
C TRP A 303 -18.90 -5.05 2.42
N LEU A 304 -18.67 -3.76 2.68
CA LEU A 304 -19.37 -2.97 3.68
C LEU A 304 -20.86 -2.76 3.37
N HIS A 305 -21.23 -2.74 2.08
CA HIS A 305 -22.59 -2.42 1.64
C HIS A 305 -23.51 -3.64 1.51
N ARG A 306 -23.24 -4.71 2.26
CA ARG A 306 -24.20 -5.80 2.42
C ARG A 306 -25.50 -5.19 2.98
N CYS A 307 -26.57 -5.24 2.18
CA CYS A 307 -27.90 -4.72 2.54
C CYS A 307 -27.98 -3.19 2.73
N VAL A 308 -27.23 -2.40 1.96
CA VAL A 308 -27.34 -0.93 1.96
C VAL A 308 -27.78 -0.43 0.57
N GLU A 309 -28.80 0.43 0.52
CA GLU A 309 -29.15 1.16 -0.71
C GLU A 309 -28.03 2.14 -1.06
N ILE A 310 -27.40 1.94 -2.22
CA ILE A 310 -26.46 2.93 -2.75
C ILE A 310 -27.23 3.83 -3.71
N VAL A 311 -27.26 5.12 -3.38
CA VAL A 311 -27.84 6.17 -4.21
C VAL A 311 -26.73 6.79 -5.07
N TYR A 312 -26.76 6.51 -6.37
CA TYR A 312 -25.93 7.23 -7.33
C TYR A 312 -26.67 8.50 -7.79
N ARG A 313 -25.99 9.65 -7.72
CA ARG A 313 -26.45 10.89 -8.35
C ARG A 313 -25.52 11.19 -9.52
N PHE A 314 -26.08 11.29 -10.70
CA PHE A 314 -25.42 11.91 -11.84
C PHE A 314 -26.30 13.02 -12.37
N ASN A 315 -25.66 14.11 -12.78
CA ASN A 315 -26.33 15.24 -13.42
C ASN A 315 -26.18 15.07 -14.93
N GLU A 316 -27.30 14.85 -15.62
CA GLU A 316 -27.36 14.92 -17.07
C GLU A 316 -27.78 16.34 -17.48
N PHE A 317 -27.04 16.93 -18.41
CA PHE A 317 -27.44 18.17 -19.07
C PHE A 317 -28.08 17.81 -20.41
N THR A 318 -29.39 18.02 -20.53
CA THR A 318 -30.13 17.93 -21.80
C THR A 318 -30.92 19.23 -21.99
N GLU A 319 -30.79 19.86 -23.16
CA GLU A 319 -31.52 21.07 -23.56
C GLU A 319 -31.56 22.20 -22.52
N GLY A 320 -30.42 22.49 -21.89
CA GLY A 320 -30.29 23.63 -20.96
C GLY A 320 -31.01 23.46 -19.61
N ARG A 321 -31.49 22.26 -19.27
CA ARG A 321 -32.01 21.93 -17.94
C ARG A 321 -31.14 20.87 -17.27
N GLU A 322 -30.80 21.11 -16.01
CA GLU A 322 -30.13 20.13 -15.15
C GLU A 322 -31.19 19.15 -14.65
N ILE A 323 -31.07 17.87 -15.03
CA ILE A 323 -31.96 16.81 -14.56
C ILE A 323 -31.16 15.94 -13.59
N THR A 324 -31.49 16.01 -12.30
CA THR A 324 -30.95 15.07 -11.31
C THR A 324 -31.76 13.78 -11.38
N ARG A 325 -31.16 12.71 -11.93
CA ARG A 325 -31.74 11.36 -11.82
C ARG A 325 -31.15 10.65 -10.59
N LEU A 326 -32.05 10.17 -9.73
CA LEU A 326 -31.73 9.33 -8.59
C LEU A 326 -31.79 7.87 -9.05
N ILE A 327 -30.66 7.17 -9.08
CA ILE A 327 -30.67 5.71 -9.30
C ILE A 327 -30.40 5.04 -7.96
N ILE A 328 -31.40 4.31 -7.46
CA ILE A 328 -31.28 3.47 -6.27
C ILE A 328 -30.86 2.07 -6.76
N PHE A 329 -29.63 1.66 -6.46
CA PHE A 329 -29.19 0.28 -6.70
C PHE A 329 -29.34 -0.55 -5.42
N PHE A 330 -30.09 -1.66 -5.52
CA PHE A 330 -29.86 -2.83 -4.68
C PHE A 330 -28.71 -3.61 -5.33
N LEU A 331 -27.50 -3.53 -4.77
CA LEU A 331 -26.38 -4.33 -5.27
C LEU A 331 -26.53 -5.79 -4.81
N GLN A 332 -27.46 -6.51 -5.42
CA GLN A 332 -27.44 -7.97 -5.46
C GLN A 332 -26.85 -8.54 -6.78
N THR A 333 -26.46 -7.71 -7.74
CA THR A 333 -25.89 -8.21 -9.01
C THR A 333 -24.74 -7.37 -9.54
N LYS A 334 -23.56 -8.01 -9.51
CA LYS A 334 -22.44 -7.96 -10.47
C LYS A 334 -21.78 -6.60 -10.71
N PHE A 335 -20.50 -6.50 -10.31
CA PHE A 335 -19.54 -5.63 -10.99
C PHE A 335 -19.62 -5.86 -12.49
N VAL A 336 -20.12 -4.87 -13.23
CA VAL A 336 -19.79 -4.71 -14.65
C VAL A 336 -18.54 -3.83 -14.64
N CYS A 337 -17.38 -4.45 -14.88
CA CYS A 337 -16.14 -3.73 -15.20
C CYS A 337 -16.17 -3.32 -16.67
#